data_AF-A0A376EFF9-F1
#
_entry.id   AF-A0A376EFF9-F1
#
_cell.length_a   1.000
_cell.length_b   1.000
_cell.length_c   1.000
_cell.angle_alpha   90.00
_cell.angle_beta   90.00
_cell.angle_gamma   90.00
#
_symmetry.space_group_name_H-M   'P 1'
#
loop_
_entity.id
_entity.type
_entity.pdbx_description
1 polymer ?
#
loop_
_entity_poly.entity_id
_entity_poly.type
_entity_poly.pdbx_seq_one_letter_code
_entity_poly.pdbx_strand_id
1 'polypeptide(L)'
;MSADNKKDSFNTAFNDNAEISRISGQKIIDMTNQFYLEMSKNILSEREYEILEKILIDKCPLEILSEKYNVGFASIRKIYENVFYKVKSVSGLIREIDLLKEKINPLSKEFISDFKASSENRPRKTELQNRNITASSFLFSSRLRNMLNKMDIVTFKDLTDIPLTDYPKYRGFKGKCMEEFVQFIEFENLEDEFEGFYEFKKKTAI
;
A
#
# COMPACT_ATOMS: atom_id res chain seq x y z
N MET A 1 41.70 -58.29 -18.85
CA MET A 1 41.26 -56.92 -19.17
C MET A 1 40.15 -56.54 -18.19
N SER A 2 40.09 -55.27 -17.78
CA SER A 2 39.08 -54.65 -16.90
C SER A 2 39.39 -54.58 -15.41
N ALA A 3 40.35 -53.72 -15.05
CA ALA A 3 40.45 -53.09 -13.73
C ALA A 3 40.63 -51.55 -13.77
N ASP A 4 40.76 -50.93 -14.96
CA ASP A 4 41.12 -49.50 -15.05
C ASP A 4 39.95 -48.50 -15.21
N ASN A 5 38.71 -48.95 -15.49
CA ASN A 5 37.61 -48.02 -15.83
C ASN A 5 36.78 -47.48 -14.66
N LYS A 6 37.17 -47.71 -13.40
CA LYS A 6 36.36 -47.31 -12.21
C LYS A 6 36.93 -46.19 -11.36
N LYS A 7 38.19 -45.79 -11.57
CA LYS A 7 38.81 -44.65 -10.86
C LYS A 7 38.59 -43.31 -11.56
N ASP A 8 38.40 -43.31 -12.88
CA ASP A 8 38.25 -42.07 -13.65
C ASP A 8 36.85 -41.44 -13.53
N SER A 9 35.79 -42.24 -13.32
CA SER A 9 34.42 -41.72 -13.18
C SER A 9 34.11 -41.10 -11.81
N PHE A 10 34.85 -41.49 -10.77
CA PHE A 10 34.68 -40.94 -9.42
C PHE A 10 35.39 -39.60 -9.26
N ASN A 11 36.56 -39.43 -9.90
CA ASN A 11 37.29 -38.16 -9.89
C ASN A 11 36.62 -37.08 -10.76
N THR A 12 35.95 -37.44 -11.86
CA THR A 12 35.19 -36.48 -12.69
C THR A 12 33.95 -35.96 -11.96
N ALA A 13 33.15 -36.84 -11.35
CA ALA A 13 31.92 -36.43 -10.65
C ALA A 13 32.17 -35.54 -9.40
N PHE A 14 33.32 -35.68 -8.73
CA PHE A 14 33.70 -34.79 -7.61
C PHE A 14 34.19 -33.42 -8.10
N ASN A 15 34.88 -33.38 -9.24
CA ASN A 15 35.36 -32.14 -9.83
C ASN A 15 34.20 -31.33 -10.44
N ASP A 16 33.24 -32.00 -11.08
CA ASP A 16 32.05 -31.39 -11.67
C ASP A 16 31.14 -30.75 -10.61
N ASN A 17 30.97 -31.40 -9.44
CA ASN A 17 30.17 -30.83 -8.35
C ASN A 17 30.84 -29.62 -7.68
N ALA A 18 32.17 -29.64 -7.55
CA ALA A 18 32.94 -28.49 -7.06
C ALA A 18 32.89 -27.32 -8.04
N GLU A 19 32.91 -27.61 -9.34
CA GLU A 19 32.81 -26.62 -10.41
C GLU A 19 31.41 -26.01 -10.51
N ILE A 20 30.34 -26.82 -10.42
CA ILE A 20 28.95 -26.34 -10.36
C ILE A 20 28.70 -25.47 -9.12
N SER A 21 29.26 -25.86 -7.96
CA SER A 21 29.17 -25.07 -6.72
C SER A 21 29.90 -23.71 -6.86
N ARG A 22 31.08 -23.69 -7.50
CA ARG A 22 31.83 -22.46 -7.81
C ARG A 22 31.09 -21.56 -8.80
N ILE A 23 30.49 -22.12 -9.84
CA ILE A 23 29.68 -21.38 -10.83
C ILE A 23 28.45 -20.77 -10.16
N SER A 24 27.78 -21.51 -9.27
CA SER A 24 26.67 -21.02 -8.46
C SER A 24 27.08 -19.88 -7.53
N GLY A 25 28.23 -20.02 -6.86
CA GLY A 25 28.80 -18.98 -5.99
C GLY A 25 29.18 -17.70 -6.73
N GLN A 26 29.82 -17.82 -7.90
CA GLN A 26 30.19 -16.66 -8.72
C GLN A 26 28.95 -15.92 -9.20
N LYS A 27 27.90 -16.64 -9.64
CA LYS A 27 26.63 -16.02 -10.04
C LYS A 27 25.98 -15.22 -8.92
N ILE A 28 26.01 -15.72 -7.68
CA ILE A 28 25.50 -14.99 -6.51
C ILE A 28 26.31 -13.72 -6.26
N ILE A 29 27.64 -13.79 -6.38
CA ILE A 29 28.52 -12.63 -6.23
C ILE A 29 28.23 -11.59 -7.31
N ASP A 30 28.07 -12.01 -8.57
CA ASP A 30 27.80 -11.10 -9.69
C ASP A 30 26.44 -10.41 -9.52
N MET A 31 25.40 -11.16 -9.12
CA MET A 31 24.08 -10.60 -8.79
C MET A 31 24.17 -9.61 -7.62
N THR A 32 24.97 -9.93 -6.62
CA THR A 32 25.18 -9.03 -5.47
C THR A 32 25.87 -7.75 -5.95
N ASN A 33 26.96 -7.85 -6.72
CA ASN A 33 27.68 -6.71 -7.26
C ASN A 33 26.77 -5.81 -8.12
N GLN A 34 25.94 -6.41 -8.98
CA GLN A 34 24.95 -5.67 -9.76
C GLN A 34 23.95 -4.94 -8.88
N PHE A 35 23.48 -5.58 -7.80
CA PHE A 35 22.57 -4.95 -6.85
C PHE A 35 23.20 -3.75 -6.13
N TYR A 36 24.48 -3.85 -5.73
CA TYR A 36 25.22 -2.72 -5.17
C TYR A 36 25.32 -1.56 -6.18
N LEU A 37 25.58 -1.86 -7.45
CA LEU A 37 25.64 -0.83 -8.51
C LEU A 37 24.30 -0.16 -8.72
N GLU A 38 23.23 -0.92 -8.91
CA GLU A 38 21.89 -0.36 -9.12
C GLU A 38 21.45 0.56 -7.96
N MET A 39 21.73 0.15 -6.72
CA MET A 39 21.44 1.00 -5.56
C MET A 39 22.33 2.25 -5.52
N SER A 40 23.58 2.13 -5.97
CA SER A 40 24.54 3.23 -5.92
C SER A 40 24.26 4.37 -6.90
N LYS A 41 23.49 4.14 -7.98
CA LYS A 41 23.15 5.17 -9.00
C LYS A 41 22.52 6.44 -8.42
N ASN A 42 21.77 6.31 -7.34
CA ASN A 42 21.08 7.43 -6.68
C ASN A 42 21.81 7.94 -5.44
N ILE A 43 22.98 7.37 -5.12
CA ILE A 43 23.71 7.60 -3.87
C ILE A 43 25.07 8.24 -4.14
N LEU A 44 25.73 7.80 -5.20
CA LEU A 44 27.07 8.22 -5.58
C LEU A 44 27.01 9.26 -6.68
N SER A 45 28.02 10.13 -6.73
CA SER A 45 28.27 10.91 -7.94
C SER A 45 28.70 9.98 -9.10
N GLU A 46 28.53 10.42 -10.35
CA GLU A 46 28.99 9.71 -11.56
C GLU A 46 30.42 9.17 -11.41
N ARG A 47 31.33 10.00 -10.88
CA ARG A 47 32.73 9.63 -10.66
C ARG A 47 32.90 8.54 -9.59
N GLU A 48 32.18 8.63 -8.48
CA GLU A 48 32.23 7.61 -7.42
C GLU A 48 31.59 6.30 -7.86
N TYR A 49 30.52 6.39 -8.66
CA TYR A 49 29.86 5.25 -9.29
C TYR A 49 30.82 4.51 -10.24
N GLU A 50 31.52 5.22 -11.11
CA GLU A 50 32.54 4.62 -11.99
C GLU A 50 33.64 3.91 -11.17
N ILE A 51 34.13 4.54 -10.09
CA ILE A 51 35.14 3.92 -9.23
C ILE A 51 34.60 2.61 -8.64
N LEU A 52 33.36 2.60 -8.17
CA LEU A 52 32.71 1.41 -7.61
C LEU A 52 32.52 0.31 -8.68
N GLU A 53 32.08 0.67 -9.88
CA GLU A 53 31.92 -0.24 -11.02
C GLU A 53 33.24 -0.91 -11.39
N LYS A 54 34.33 -0.13 -11.49
CA LYS A 54 35.67 -0.66 -11.78
C LYS A 54 36.18 -1.62 -10.70
N ILE A 55 35.77 -1.44 -9.44
CA ILE A 55 36.14 -2.35 -8.35
C ILE A 55 35.31 -3.63 -8.41
N LEU A 56 33.98 -3.50 -8.57
CA LEU A 56 33.05 -4.62 -8.44
C LEU A 56 32.99 -5.51 -9.70
N ILE A 57 33.12 -4.93 -10.89
CA ILE A 57 33.02 -5.63 -12.17
C ILE A 57 34.41 -5.92 -12.72
N ASP A 58 35.21 -4.87 -12.92
CA ASP A 58 36.53 -4.97 -13.56
C ASP A 58 37.62 -5.49 -12.61
N LYS A 59 37.30 -5.67 -11.32
CA LYS A 59 38.23 -6.12 -10.26
C LYS A 59 39.55 -5.34 -10.26
N CYS A 60 39.48 -4.06 -10.58
CA CYS A 60 40.65 -3.20 -10.72
C CYS A 60 41.33 -2.99 -9.35
N PRO A 61 42.66 -3.13 -9.26
CA PRO A 61 43.43 -2.81 -8.07
C PRO A 61 43.23 -1.35 -7.63
N LEU A 62 43.24 -1.12 -6.32
CA LEU A 62 43.00 0.20 -5.75
C LEU A 62 44.10 1.20 -6.12
N GLU A 63 45.32 0.71 -6.38
CA GLU A 63 46.48 1.51 -6.77
C GLU A 63 46.24 2.19 -8.12
N ILE A 64 45.77 1.42 -9.10
CA ILE A 64 45.46 1.91 -10.44
C ILE A 64 44.32 2.93 -10.39
N LEU A 65 43.29 2.67 -9.57
CA LEU A 65 42.17 3.58 -9.41
C LEU A 65 42.57 4.87 -8.68
N SER A 66 43.43 4.76 -7.68
CA SER A 66 43.97 5.90 -6.93
C SER A 66 44.73 6.84 -7.85
N GLU A 67 45.58 6.30 -8.72
CA GLU A 67 46.34 7.08 -9.72
C GLU A 67 45.42 7.66 -10.80
N LYS A 68 44.56 6.83 -11.41
CA LYS A 68 43.69 7.23 -12.53
C LYS A 68 42.71 8.32 -12.13
N TYR A 69 42.11 8.19 -10.95
CA TYR A 69 41.11 9.13 -10.48
C TYR A 69 41.70 10.19 -9.56
N ASN A 70 43.00 10.16 -9.21
CA ASN A 70 43.61 11.05 -8.21
C ASN A 70 42.82 11.09 -6.88
N VAL A 71 42.49 9.91 -6.36
CA VAL A 71 41.69 9.73 -5.14
C VAL A 71 42.46 8.81 -4.19
N GLY A 72 42.69 9.24 -2.94
CA GLY A 72 43.37 8.41 -1.96
C GLY A 72 42.59 7.14 -1.60
N PHE A 73 43.31 6.06 -1.26
CA PHE A 73 42.75 4.76 -0.86
C PHE A 73 41.66 4.85 0.21
N ALA A 74 41.83 5.73 1.20
CA ALA A 74 40.86 5.94 2.28
C ALA A 74 39.50 6.45 1.75
N SER A 75 39.52 7.32 0.74
CA SER A 75 38.31 7.83 0.11
C SER A 75 37.60 6.74 -0.70
N ILE A 76 38.35 5.90 -1.41
CA ILE A 76 37.78 4.74 -2.13
C ILE A 76 37.11 3.77 -1.16
N ARG A 77 37.77 3.45 -0.03
CA ARG A 77 37.16 2.63 1.02
C ARG A 77 35.88 3.26 1.58
N LYS A 78 35.87 4.59 1.76
CA LYS A 78 34.69 5.31 2.25
C LYS A 78 33.51 5.25 1.28
N ILE A 79 33.76 5.27 -0.04
CA ILE A 79 32.72 5.05 -1.07
C ILE A 79 32.07 3.68 -0.84
N TYR A 80 32.88 2.63 -0.68
CA TYR A 80 32.38 1.27 -0.44
C TYR A 80 31.57 1.17 0.85
N GLU A 81 32.09 1.70 1.96
CA GLU A 81 31.40 1.70 3.26
C GLU A 81 30.05 2.43 3.19
N ASN A 82 30.01 3.61 2.56
CA ASN A 82 28.79 4.38 2.41
C ASN A 82 27.71 3.62 1.63
N VAL A 83 28.09 2.98 0.52
CA VAL A 83 27.15 2.17 -0.28
C VAL A 83 26.69 0.96 0.53
N PHE A 84 27.61 0.26 1.20
CA PHE A 84 27.28 -0.90 2.04
C PHE A 84 26.24 -0.58 3.11
N TYR A 85 26.44 0.47 3.90
CA TYR A 85 25.50 0.84 4.95
C TYR A 85 24.12 1.22 4.40
N LYS A 86 24.08 1.92 3.26
CA LYS A 86 22.81 2.30 2.63
C LYS A 86 22.11 1.11 2.00
N VAL A 87 22.82 0.21 1.31
CA VAL A 87 22.29 -1.04 0.78
C VAL A 87 21.71 -1.91 1.90
N LYS A 88 22.41 -2.00 3.04
CA LYS A 88 21.92 -2.67 4.25
C LYS A 88 20.65 -2.04 4.81
N SER A 89 20.55 -0.71 4.80
CA SER A 89 19.34 -0.01 5.22
C SER A 89 18.17 -0.31 4.29
N VAL A 90 18.39 -0.29 2.97
CA VAL A 90 17.36 -0.57 1.97
C VAL A 90 16.87 -2.02 2.06
N SER A 91 17.77 -2.99 2.26
CA SER A 91 17.35 -4.38 2.43
C SER A 91 16.51 -4.60 3.69
N GLY A 92 16.77 -3.84 4.76
CA GLY A 92 15.91 -3.77 5.94
C GLY A 92 14.50 -3.30 5.61
N LEU A 93 14.37 -2.21 4.85
CA LEU A 93 13.07 -1.67 4.43
C LEU A 93 12.30 -2.65 3.51
N ILE A 94 12.99 -3.34 2.60
CA ILE A 94 12.36 -4.36 1.74
C ILE A 94 11.74 -5.48 2.60
N ARG A 95 12.46 -5.93 3.64
CA ARG A 95 11.93 -6.92 4.59
C ARG A 95 10.70 -6.41 5.32
N GLU A 96 10.68 -5.15 5.74
CA GLU A 96 9.51 -4.55 6.37
C GLU A 96 8.32 -4.48 5.41
N ILE A 97 8.54 -4.12 4.14
CA ILE A 97 7.51 -4.13 3.09
C ILE A 97 6.91 -5.53 2.94
N ASP A 98 7.73 -6.57 2.92
CA ASP A 98 7.25 -7.94 2.79
C ASP A 98 6.41 -8.38 4.00
N LEU A 99 6.86 -8.05 5.22
CA LEU A 99 6.07 -8.28 6.43
C LEU A 99 4.73 -7.55 6.41
N LEU A 100 4.70 -6.31 5.89
CA LEU A 100 3.46 -5.55 5.75
C LEU A 100 2.54 -6.16 4.70
N LYS A 101 3.06 -6.63 3.57
CA LYS A 101 2.28 -7.34 2.54
C LYS A 101 1.63 -8.61 3.09
N GLU A 102 2.35 -9.38 3.92
CA GLU A 102 1.78 -10.57 4.57
C GLU A 102 0.60 -10.23 5.49
N LYS A 103 0.63 -9.06 6.15
CA LYS A 103 -0.45 -8.58 7.03
C LYS A 103 -1.70 -8.08 6.29
N ILE A 104 -1.62 -7.75 5.00
CA ILE A 104 -2.79 -7.26 4.23
C ILE A 104 -3.88 -8.33 4.13
N ASN A 105 -3.49 -9.58 3.86
CA ASN A 105 -4.44 -10.68 3.67
C ASN A 105 -5.28 -11.01 4.91
N PRO A 106 -4.71 -11.17 6.14
CA PRO A 106 -5.50 -11.41 7.33
C PRO A 106 -6.39 -10.21 7.68
N LEU A 107 -5.89 -8.98 7.60
CA LEU A 107 -6.67 -7.78 7.88
C LEU A 107 -7.85 -7.61 6.92
N SER A 108 -7.66 -7.91 5.63
CA SER A 108 -8.75 -7.89 4.64
C SER A 108 -9.82 -8.93 4.96
N LYS A 109 -9.42 -10.14 5.36
CA LYS A 109 -10.35 -11.19 5.77
C LYS A 109 -11.12 -10.82 7.04
N GLU A 110 -10.44 -10.26 8.03
CA GLU A 110 -11.02 -9.78 9.28
C GLU A 110 -12.06 -8.68 8.99
N PHE A 111 -11.70 -7.68 8.20
CA PHE A 111 -12.61 -6.62 7.77
C PHE A 111 -13.85 -7.16 7.05
N ILE A 112 -13.68 -8.10 6.11
CA ILE A 112 -14.82 -8.72 5.40
C ILE A 112 -15.71 -9.50 6.38
N SER A 113 -15.11 -10.20 7.34
CA SER A 113 -15.85 -10.96 8.36
C SER A 113 -16.66 -10.04 9.27
N ASP A 114 -16.03 -8.98 9.78
CA ASP A 114 -16.67 -7.99 10.65
C ASP A 114 -17.78 -7.23 9.93
N PHE A 115 -17.56 -6.88 8.66
CA PHE A 115 -18.56 -6.25 7.82
C PHE A 115 -19.78 -7.17 7.61
N LYS A 116 -19.56 -8.46 7.35
CA LYS A 116 -20.64 -9.45 7.22
C LYS A 116 -21.41 -9.64 8.52
N ALA A 117 -20.71 -9.80 9.65
CA ALA A 117 -21.33 -9.92 10.97
C ALA A 117 -22.15 -8.66 11.35
N SER A 118 -21.70 -7.49 10.92
CA SER A 118 -22.43 -6.23 11.10
C SER A 118 -23.63 -6.10 10.17
N SER A 119 -23.57 -6.69 8.97
CA SER A 119 -24.70 -6.70 8.03
C SER A 119 -25.84 -7.64 8.47
N GLU A 120 -25.52 -8.74 9.15
CA GLU A 120 -26.50 -9.72 9.66
C GLU A 120 -27.30 -9.18 10.85
N ASN A 121 -26.74 -8.21 11.60
CA ASN A 121 -27.41 -7.54 12.73
C ASN A 121 -28.13 -6.24 12.32
N ARG A 122 -28.19 -5.90 11.03
CA ARG A 122 -28.99 -4.74 10.60
C ARG A 122 -30.47 -5.06 10.80
N PRO A 123 -31.26 -4.14 11.38
CA PRO A 123 -32.72 -4.31 11.42
C PRO A 123 -33.22 -4.55 10.01
N ARG A 124 -34.22 -5.44 9.86
CA ARG A 124 -34.79 -5.72 8.53
C ARG A 124 -35.24 -4.38 7.93
N LYS A 125 -35.07 -4.20 6.62
CA LYS A 125 -35.43 -2.95 5.89
C LYS A 125 -36.80 -2.39 6.30
N THR A 126 -37.78 -3.27 6.55
CA THR A 126 -39.13 -2.91 7.00
C THR A 126 -39.20 -2.33 8.43
N GLU A 127 -38.32 -2.77 9.34
CA GLU A 127 -38.22 -2.26 10.71
C GLU A 127 -37.53 -0.89 10.74
N LEU A 128 -36.51 -0.69 9.89
CA LEU A 128 -35.82 0.58 9.76
C LEU A 128 -36.74 1.65 9.16
N GLN A 129 -37.47 1.33 8.09
CA GLN A 129 -38.38 2.28 7.43
C GLN A 129 -39.48 2.83 8.35
N ASN A 130 -40.01 2.01 9.27
CA ASN A 130 -41.08 2.43 10.19
C ASN A 130 -40.57 3.14 11.44
N ARG A 131 -39.25 3.22 11.66
CA ARG A 131 -38.68 3.89 12.82
C ARG A 131 -38.84 5.40 12.68
N ASN A 132 -39.23 6.04 13.78
CA ASN A 132 -39.42 7.48 13.85
C ASN A 132 -38.07 8.20 13.80
N ILE A 133 -37.99 9.29 13.03
CA ILE A 133 -36.78 10.12 12.93
C ILE A 133 -36.38 10.68 14.30
N THR A 134 -37.32 11.00 15.19
CA THR A 134 -37.01 11.49 16.53
C THR A 134 -36.42 10.42 17.46
N ALA A 135 -36.47 9.14 17.06
CA ALA A 135 -35.78 8.06 17.76
C ALA A 135 -34.32 7.92 17.33
N SER A 136 -33.86 8.71 16.35
CA SER A 136 -32.44 8.87 16.02
C SER A 136 -31.69 9.55 17.17
N SER A 137 -30.44 9.15 17.39
CA SER A 137 -29.52 9.84 18.30
C SER A 137 -28.80 11.01 17.62
N PHE A 138 -29.10 11.29 16.35
CA PHE A 138 -28.56 12.42 15.62
C PHE A 138 -29.04 13.75 16.23
N LEU A 139 -28.10 14.68 16.44
CA LEU A 139 -28.39 15.98 17.03
C LEU A 139 -28.87 16.97 15.95
N PHE A 140 -30.17 16.97 15.71
CA PHE A 140 -30.78 17.91 14.77
C PHE A 140 -30.66 19.36 15.27
N SER A 141 -30.20 20.24 14.37
CA SER A 141 -30.40 21.67 14.50
C SER A 141 -31.89 22.00 14.48
N SER A 142 -32.26 23.11 15.11
CA SER A 142 -33.63 23.61 15.07
C SER A 142 -34.09 23.87 13.62
N ARG A 143 -33.16 24.17 12.70
CA ARG A 143 -33.47 24.44 11.30
C ARG A 143 -33.92 23.16 10.58
N LEU A 144 -33.11 22.10 10.62
CA LEU A 144 -33.45 20.84 9.95
C LEU A 144 -34.70 20.22 10.57
N ARG A 145 -34.81 20.20 11.91
CA ARG A 145 -35.98 19.69 12.60
C ARG A 145 -37.28 20.40 12.20
N ASN A 146 -37.25 21.73 12.13
CA ASN A 146 -38.41 22.51 11.67
C ASN A 146 -38.76 22.25 10.21
N MET A 147 -37.76 21.97 9.35
CA MET A 147 -38.01 21.63 7.95
C MET A 147 -38.67 20.26 7.81
N LEU A 148 -38.16 19.24 8.50
CA LEU A 148 -38.75 17.89 8.49
C LEU A 148 -40.20 17.92 8.99
N ASN A 149 -40.47 18.64 10.09
CA ASN A 149 -41.82 18.82 10.61
C ASN A 149 -42.76 19.54 9.62
N LYS A 150 -42.28 20.55 8.88
CA LYS A 150 -43.09 21.25 7.87
C LYS A 150 -43.41 20.38 6.66
N MET A 151 -42.56 19.40 6.38
CA MET A 151 -42.74 18.43 5.30
C MET A 151 -43.54 17.21 5.77
N ASP A 152 -44.00 17.19 7.04
CA ASP A 152 -44.70 16.07 7.68
C ASP A 152 -43.92 14.75 7.63
N ILE A 153 -42.59 14.84 7.71
CA ILE A 153 -41.70 13.68 7.72
C ILE A 153 -41.56 13.18 9.16
N VAL A 154 -42.12 12.00 9.43
CA VAL A 154 -42.15 11.39 10.77
C VAL A 154 -41.26 10.16 10.85
N THR A 155 -41.21 9.36 9.79
CA THR A 155 -40.49 8.10 9.71
C THR A 155 -39.38 8.14 8.66
N PHE A 156 -38.45 7.18 8.73
CA PHE A 156 -37.44 7.03 7.68
C PHE A 156 -38.06 6.70 6.32
N LYS A 157 -39.21 6.05 6.28
CA LYS A 157 -39.95 5.82 5.04
C LYS A 157 -40.37 7.15 4.39
N ASP A 158 -40.97 8.04 5.17
CA ASP A 158 -41.39 9.36 4.67
C ASP A 158 -40.19 10.14 4.11
N LEU A 159 -39.00 9.92 4.70
CA LEU A 159 -37.74 10.49 4.24
C LEU A 159 -37.34 9.93 2.85
N THR A 160 -37.39 8.62 2.68
CA THR A 160 -36.93 7.91 1.47
C THR A 160 -37.93 7.98 0.32
N ASP A 161 -39.21 8.20 0.61
CA ASP A 161 -40.26 8.37 -0.41
C ASP A 161 -40.07 9.68 -1.21
N ILE A 162 -39.28 10.63 -0.70
CA ILE A 162 -38.91 11.87 -1.39
C ILE A 162 -37.53 11.70 -2.06
N PRO A 163 -37.41 11.88 -3.38
CA PRO A 163 -36.11 11.84 -4.05
C PRO A 163 -35.14 12.90 -3.50
N LEU A 164 -33.85 12.55 -3.38
CA LEU A 164 -32.82 13.48 -2.88
C LEU A 164 -32.78 14.81 -3.66
N THR A 165 -33.03 14.76 -4.95
CA THR A 165 -33.03 15.92 -5.85
C THR A 165 -34.22 16.88 -5.61
N ASP A 166 -35.24 16.44 -4.87
CA ASP A 166 -36.43 17.22 -4.58
C ASP A 166 -36.29 18.02 -3.28
N TYR A 167 -35.47 17.58 -2.33
CA TYR A 167 -35.21 18.30 -1.09
C TYR A 167 -34.77 19.77 -1.31
N PRO A 168 -33.80 20.08 -2.20
CA PRO A 168 -33.42 21.47 -2.48
C PRO A 168 -34.53 22.36 -3.06
N LYS A 169 -35.63 21.78 -3.55
CA LYS A 169 -36.78 22.53 -4.08
C LYS A 169 -37.62 23.14 -2.95
N TYR A 170 -37.57 22.57 -1.74
CA TYR A 170 -38.26 23.12 -0.58
C TYR A 170 -37.59 24.40 -0.07
N ARG A 171 -38.40 25.45 0.12
CA ARG A 171 -37.90 26.75 0.55
C ARG A 171 -37.22 26.64 1.92
N GLY A 172 -35.91 26.88 1.95
CA GLY A 172 -35.10 26.85 3.17
C GLY A 172 -34.23 25.59 3.33
N PHE A 173 -34.47 24.55 2.53
CA PHE A 173 -33.72 23.30 2.51
C PHE A 173 -32.47 23.40 1.60
N LYS A 174 -31.56 24.30 1.94
CA LYS A 174 -30.33 24.59 1.16
C LYS A 174 -29.16 24.91 2.07
N GLY A 175 -27.94 24.84 1.53
CA GLY A 175 -26.68 25.13 2.24
C GLY A 175 -26.55 24.26 3.49
N LYS A 176 -26.31 24.88 4.65
CA LYS A 176 -26.13 24.19 5.94
C LYS A 176 -27.24 23.19 6.31
N CYS A 177 -28.48 23.47 5.95
CA CYS A 177 -29.60 22.55 6.21
C CYS A 177 -29.49 21.26 5.39
N MET A 178 -28.96 21.38 4.18
CA MET A 178 -28.74 20.27 3.25
C MET A 178 -27.50 19.47 3.64
N GLU A 179 -26.42 20.15 4.06
CA GLU A 179 -25.23 19.51 4.62
C GLU A 179 -25.57 18.64 5.83
N GLU A 180 -26.31 19.21 6.78
CA GLU A 180 -26.76 18.51 7.97
C GLU A 180 -27.67 17.32 7.62
N PHE A 181 -28.53 17.48 6.61
CA PHE A 181 -29.37 16.38 6.13
C PHE A 181 -28.55 15.22 5.54
N VAL A 182 -27.52 15.52 4.75
CA VAL A 182 -26.59 14.50 4.25
C VAL A 182 -25.87 13.81 5.41
N GLN A 183 -25.38 14.56 6.40
CA GLN A 183 -24.75 13.98 7.60
C GLN A 183 -25.70 13.07 8.38
N PHE A 184 -26.98 13.44 8.47
CA PHE A 184 -28.00 12.60 9.09
C PHE A 184 -28.19 11.27 8.34
N ILE A 185 -28.26 11.31 7.00
CA ILE A 185 -28.37 10.11 6.16
C ILE A 185 -27.17 9.18 6.41
N GLU A 186 -25.96 9.72 6.47
CA GLU A 186 -24.74 8.94 6.73
C GLU A 186 -24.70 8.39 8.17
N PHE A 187 -25.14 9.19 9.14
CA PHE A 187 -25.17 8.78 10.54
C PHE A 187 -26.11 7.59 10.77
N GLU A 188 -27.29 7.57 10.14
CA GLU A 188 -28.23 6.46 10.24
C GLU A 188 -27.97 5.34 9.22
N ASN A 189 -26.92 5.44 8.40
CA ASN A 189 -26.57 4.49 7.32
C ASN A 189 -27.70 4.25 6.31
N LEU A 190 -28.32 5.33 5.82
CA LEU A 190 -29.45 5.31 4.90
C LEU A 190 -29.05 5.56 3.44
N GLU A 191 -27.76 5.57 3.12
CA GLU A 191 -27.24 5.92 1.80
C GLU A 191 -27.81 5.02 0.70
N ASP A 192 -27.91 3.72 0.97
CA ASP A 192 -28.41 2.71 0.02
C ASP A 192 -29.94 2.81 -0.19
N GLU A 193 -30.66 3.53 0.67
CA GLU A 193 -32.10 3.77 0.51
C GLU A 193 -32.39 4.92 -0.45
N PHE A 194 -31.39 5.76 -0.75
CA PHE A 194 -31.52 6.86 -1.69
C PHE A 194 -30.76 6.57 -2.99
N GLU A 195 -31.51 6.41 -4.09
CA GLU A 195 -30.91 6.24 -5.40
C GLU A 195 -30.03 7.45 -5.77
N GLY A 196 -28.78 7.18 -6.14
CA GLY A 196 -27.82 8.21 -6.53
C GLY A 196 -27.25 9.04 -5.38
N PHE A 197 -27.35 8.59 -4.12
CA PHE A 197 -26.83 9.32 -2.94
C PHE A 197 -25.39 9.83 -3.11
N TYR A 198 -24.46 8.97 -3.51
CA TYR A 198 -23.04 9.35 -3.63
C TYR A 198 -22.80 10.38 -4.74
N GLU A 199 -23.54 10.33 -5.85
CA GLU A 199 -23.48 11.35 -6.89
C GLU A 199 -24.06 12.67 -6.41
N PHE A 200 -25.19 12.58 -5.72
CA PHE A 200 -25.87 13.71 -5.15
C PHE A 200 -24.99 14.42 -4.12
N LYS A 201 -24.35 13.68 -3.20
CA LYS A 201 -23.37 14.18 -2.23
C LYS A 201 -22.19 14.89 -2.91
N LYS A 202 -21.65 14.31 -3.99
CA LYS A 202 -20.57 14.95 -4.77
C LYS A 202 -21.03 16.27 -5.42
N LYS A 203 -22.27 16.34 -5.90
CA LYS A 203 -22.87 17.55 -6.51
C LYS A 203 -23.24 18.61 -5.48
N THR A 204 -23.63 18.19 -4.27
CA THR A 204 -23.95 19.07 -3.13
C THR A 204 -22.77 19.31 -2.21
N ALA A 205 -21.58 18.79 -2.54
CA ALA A 205 -20.36 19.12 -1.85
C ALA A 205 -20.18 20.65 -1.87
N ILE A 206 -20.33 21.26 -0.69
CA ILE A 206 -19.77 22.56 -0.36
C ILE A 206 -18.26 22.49 -0.53
#